data_AF-A0A0C3QMM7-F1
#
_entry.id   AF-A0A0C3QMM7-F1
#
_cell.length_a   1.000
_cell.length_b   1.000
_cell.length_c   1.000
_cell.angle_alpha   90.00
_cell.angle_beta   90.00
_cell.angle_gamma   90.00
#
_symmetry.space_group_name_H-M   'P 1'
#
loop_
_entity.id
_entity.type
_entity.pdbx_description
1 polymer ?
#
loop_
_entity_poly.entity_id
_entity_poly.type
_entity_poly.pdbx_seq_one_letter_code
_entity_poly.pdbx_strand_id
1 'polypeptide(L)'
;MGAQGSKAGQTESTNQETAVDYYTLLEVSEDATQDEIRKSFRRLALIHHPDKAWHLPHPTNPNDIEAATQKFATLQQAYEVLSDEQERAWYDSHRASLAPEPDAEAVFEDIRKGAPPPGRRRMNDPGLQAKHIMRFMDASIWKAMDDSDSGFFTIYRNLFTRLAYEENNFNEHPVDYPSFGTSSWTWTGSGPQPDSRSPPEAARKFYNSWLS
;
A
#
# COMPACT_ATOMS: atom_id res chain seq x y z
N MET A 1 -44.83 42.99 -13.06
CA MET A 1 -44.34 41.80 -12.34
C MET A 1 -42.91 41.56 -12.77
N GLY A 2 -41.94 41.90 -11.92
CA GLY A 2 -40.52 41.72 -12.19
C GLY A 2 -39.86 41.21 -10.92
N ALA A 3 -39.41 39.97 -10.94
CA ALA A 3 -38.68 39.34 -9.84
C ALA A 3 -37.39 38.77 -10.42
N GLN A 4 -36.30 39.53 -10.28
CA GLN A 4 -34.94 39.02 -10.46
C GLN A 4 -34.50 38.49 -9.07
N GLY A 5 -34.30 37.18 -8.98
CA GLY A 5 -33.72 36.52 -7.81
C GLY A 5 -32.20 36.45 -7.96
N SER A 6 -31.49 36.98 -6.96
CA SER A 6 -30.03 36.92 -6.84
C SER A 6 -29.61 35.81 -5.86
N LYS A 7 -28.36 35.35 -6.03
CA LYS A 7 -27.52 34.51 -5.15
C LYS A 7 -27.82 32.99 -5.20
N ALA A 8 -26.85 32.09 -5.20
CA ALA A 8 -25.46 32.17 -4.79
C ALA A 8 -24.58 31.28 -5.69
N GLY A 9 -23.39 31.76 -6.03
CA GLY A 9 -22.34 30.94 -6.61
C GLY A 9 -21.77 30.02 -5.56
N GLN A 10 -21.86 28.72 -5.80
CA GLN A 10 -20.99 27.73 -5.18
C GLN A 10 -19.72 27.70 -6.01
N THR A 11 -18.69 28.38 -5.51
CA THR A 11 -17.32 28.17 -5.96
C THR A 11 -16.77 27.06 -5.07
N GLU A 12 -17.00 25.81 -5.47
CA GLU A 12 -16.27 24.67 -4.93
C GLU A 12 -14.84 24.76 -5.44
N SER A 13 -13.97 25.39 -4.65
CA SER A 13 -12.54 25.32 -4.83
C SER A 13 -12.08 23.93 -4.41
N THR A 14 -12.18 22.95 -5.32
CA THR A 14 -11.37 21.74 -5.28
C THR A 14 -9.92 22.15 -5.38
N ASN A 15 -9.30 22.37 -4.22
CA ASN A 15 -7.87 22.58 -4.09
C ASN A 15 -7.20 21.24 -4.42
N GLN A 16 -6.85 21.05 -5.69
CA GLN A 16 -5.92 20.02 -6.13
C GLN A 16 -4.52 20.39 -5.63
N GLU A 17 -4.33 20.34 -4.32
CA GLU A 17 -3.00 20.31 -3.72
C GLU A 17 -2.45 18.91 -3.99
N THR A 18 -1.37 18.84 -4.76
CA THR A 18 -0.47 17.69 -4.82
C THR A 18 -0.29 17.20 -3.39
N ALA A 19 -0.84 16.03 -3.06
CA ALA A 19 -0.82 15.49 -1.69
C ALA A 19 0.62 15.48 -1.18
N VAL A 20 0.99 16.49 -0.39
CA VAL A 20 2.34 16.65 0.12
C VAL A 20 2.52 15.58 1.19
N ASP A 21 3.39 14.62 0.92
CA ASP A 21 3.64 13.52 1.84
C ASP A 21 4.44 14.06 3.03
N TYR A 22 3.82 14.11 4.22
CA TYR A 22 4.40 14.71 5.42
C TYR A 22 5.70 14.03 5.85
N TYR A 23 5.84 12.72 5.57
CA TYR A 23 7.08 11.99 5.81
C TYR A 23 8.21 12.48 4.92
N THR A 24 7.93 12.73 3.64
CA THR A 24 8.93 13.27 2.70
C THR A 24 9.31 14.70 3.06
N LEU A 25 8.35 15.48 3.56
CA LEU A 25 8.56 16.86 3.97
C LEU A 25 9.43 16.97 5.24
N LEU A 26 9.29 16.02 6.16
CA LEU A 26 10.15 15.90 7.34
C LEU A 26 11.43 15.08 7.06
N GLU A 27 11.67 14.62 5.83
CA GLU A 27 12.82 13.77 5.45
C GLU A 27 12.97 12.52 6.34
N VAL A 28 11.85 11.90 6.71
CA VAL A 28 11.80 10.69 7.56
C VAL A 28 11.12 9.54 6.84
N SER A 29 11.39 8.31 7.30
CA SER A 29 10.69 7.11 6.83
C SER A 29 9.26 7.06 7.38
N GLU A 30 8.36 6.35 6.69
CA GLU A 30 7.02 6.04 7.21
C GLU A 30 7.06 5.23 8.50
N ASP A 31 8.12 4.44 8.70
CA ASP A 31 8.36 3.63 9.91
C ASP A 31 9.07 4.44 11.01
N ALA A 32 9.28 5.75 10.81
CA ALA A 32 10.04 6.56 11.76
C ALA A 32 9.35 6.64 13.13
N THR A 33 10.18 6.54 14.16
CA THR A 33 9.75 6.70 15.55
C THR A 33 9.46 8.17 15.87
N GLN A 34 8.63 8.43 16.89
CA GLN A 34 8.33 9.81 17.32
C GLN A 34 9.61 10.61 17.64
N ASP A 35 10.64 9.96 18.17
CA ASP A 35 11.92 10.60 18.46
C ASP A 35 12.69 11.02 17.20
N GLU A 36 12.62 10.22 16.13
CA GLU A 36 13.22 10.55 14.83
C GLU A 36 12.48 11.71 14.16
N ILE A 37 11.14 11.70 14.21
CA ILE A 37 10.29 12.80 13.72
C ILE A 37 10.64 14.11 14.44
N ARG A 38 10.74 14.08 15.78
CA ARG A 38 11.15 15.24 16.61
C ARG A 38 12.56 15.73 16.31
N LYS A 39 13.50 14.82 16.03
CA LYS A 39 14.88 15.18 15.69
C LYS A 39 14.93 15.85 14.31
N SER A 40 14.25 15.28 13.32
CA SER A 40 14.25 15.84 11.97
C SER A 40 13.53 17.19 11.92
N PHE A 41 12.39 17.33 12.59
CA PHE A 41 11.69 18.61 12.70
C PHE A 41 12.57 19.70 13.30
N ARG A 42 13.29 19.43 14.40
CA ARG A 42 14.21 20.41 15.00
C ARG A 42 15.33 20.84 14.05
N ARG A 43 15.88 19.90 13.28
CA ARG A 43 16.91 20.20 12.26
C ARG A 43 16.35 21.07 11.15
N LEU A 44 15.19 20.72 10.59
CA LEU A 44 14.55 21.44 9.49
C LEU A 44 14.04 22.82 9.92
N ALA A 45 13.47 22.93 11.12
CA ALA A 45 13.06 24.19 11.73
C ALA A 45 14.23 25.17 11.84
N LEU A 46 15.41 24.71 12.25
CA LEU A 46 16.61 25.55 12.31
C LEU A 46 17.09 25.98 10.92
N ILE A 47 16.90 25.16 9.88
CA ILE A 47 17.32 25.50 8.51
C ILE A 47 16.37 26.52 7.87
N HIS A 48 15.06 26.35 8.08
CA HIS A 48 14.01 27.17 7.48
C HIS A 48 13.48 28.29 8.39
N HIS A 49 14.15 28.57 9.52
CA HIS A 49 13.73 29.65 10.42
C HIS A 49 13.86 31.03 9.75
N PRO A 50 12.83 31.89 9.77
CA PRO A 50 12.85 33.20 9.11
C PRO A 50 13.94 34.14 9.66
N ASP A 51 14.38 33.94 10.91
CA ASP A 51 15.45 34.74 11.54
C ASP A 51 16.83 34.56 10.88
N LYS A 52 17.10 33.40 10.25
CA LYS A 52 18.36 33.21 9.50
C LYS A 52 18.40 34.04 8.22
N ALA A 53 17.25 34.35 7.63
CA ALA A 53 17.16 35.23 6.47
C ALA A 53 17.39 36.71 6.85
N TRP A 54 17.16 37.08 8.11
CA TRP A 54 17.30 38.44 8.61
C TRP A 54 18.76 38.87 8.83
N HIS A 55 19.66 37.93 9.15
CA HIS A 55 21.03 38.22 9.59
C HIS A 55 22.12 38.10 8.50
N LEU A 56 21.75 37.90 7.24
CA LEU A 56 22.72 37.88 6.14
C LEU A 56 23.11 39.31 5.70
N PRO A 57 24.40 39.58 5.37
CA PRO A 57 24.91 40.91 5.02
C PRO A 57 24.31 41.49 3.73
N HIS A 58 23.56 40.67 2.99
CA HIS A 58 22.68 41.08 1.91
C HIS A 58 21.28 40.53 2.28
N PRO A 59 20.29 41.38 2.63
CA PRO A 59 18.95 40.90 2.91
C PRO A 59 18.49 40.17 1.66
N THR A 60 18.36 38.86 1.79
CA THR A 60 17.97 37.95 0.71
C THR A 60 16.56 38.35 0.29
N ASN A 61 16.21 38.18 -0.98
CA ASN A 61 15.02 38.78 -1.57
C ASN A 61 13.76 38.58 -0.69
N PRO A 62 12.80 39.52 -0.64
CA PRO A 62 11.55 39.36 0.11
C PRO A 62 10.83 38.03 -0.17
N ASN A 63 10.91 37.55 -1.41
CA ASN A 63 10.43 36.24 -1.84
C ASN A 63 11.03 35.06 -1.06
N ASP A 64 12.30 35.14 -0.65
CA ASP A 64 13.01 34.08 0.05
C ASP A 64 12.54 33.96 1.51
N ILE A 65 12.15 35.08 2.13
CA ILE A 65 11.57 35.13 3.48
C ILE A 65 10.15 34.54 3.47
N GLU A 66 9.34 34.91 2.47
CA GLU A 66 8.00 34.34 2.29
C GLU A 66 8.07 32.83 2.02
N ALA A 67 8.98 32.39 1.14
CA ALA A 67 9.18 30.98 0.84
C ALA A 67 9.67 30.17 2.07
N ALA A 68 10.56 30.73 2.89
CA ALA A 68 10.99 30.11 4.13
C ALA A 68 9.85 30.01 5.15
N THR A 69 9.03 31.05 5.27
CA THR A 69 7.86 31.08 6.16
C THR A 69 6.80 30.06 5.74
N GLN A 70 6.51 29.95 4.45
CA GLN A 70 5.60 28.95 3.92
C GLN A 70 6.10 27.52 4.14
N LYS A 71 7.40 27.26 3.91
CA LYS A 71 8.02 25.96 4.20
C LYS A 71 8.02 25.63 5.69
N PHE A 72 8.25 26.63 6.54
CA PHE A 72 8.19 26.44 7.98
C PHE A 72 6.77 26.09 8.46
N ALA A 73 5.76 26.77 7.92
CA ALA A 73 4.36 26.48 8.23
C ALA A 73 3.97 25.04 7.83
N THR A 74 4.39 24.58 6.65
CA THR A 74 4.13 23.19 6.22
C THR A 74 4.91 22.16 7.04
N LEU A 75 6.16 22.45 7.44
CA LEU A 75 6.93 21.62 8.38
C LEU A 75 6.25 21.51 9.74
N GLN A 76 5.69 22.61 10.24
CA GLN A 76 4.98 22.63 11.51
C GLN A 76 3.70 21.80 11.44
N GLN A 77 2.90 21.96 10.37
CA GLN A 77 1.70 21.15 10.15
C GLN A 77 2.03 19.65 10.02
N ALA A 78 3.07 19.30 9.27
CA ALA A 78 3.52 17.91 9.16
C ALA A 78 3.95 17.33 10.52
N TYR A 79 4.65 18.13 11.33
CA TYR A 79 5.05 17.70 12.68
C TYR A 79 3.84 17.53 13.60
N GLU A 80 2.88 18.45 13.59
CA GLU A 80 1.66 18.36 14.42
C GLU A 80 0.94 17.02 14.18
N VAL A 81 0.63 16.75 12.91
CA VAL A 81 -0.07 15.52 12.47
C VAL A 81 0.74 14.26 12.75
N LEU A 82 2.05 14.25 12.49
CA LEU A 82 2.88 13.04 12.67
C LEU A 82 3.36 12.82 14.12
N SER A 83 3.27 13.84 14.98
CA SER A 83 3.71 13.75 16.37
C SER A 83 2.67 13.13 17.30
N ASP A 84 1.39 13.28 16.98
CA ASP A 84 0.28 12.65 17.69
C ASP A 84 -0.07 11.32 17.03
N GLU A 85 -0.15 10.25 17.82
CA GLU A 85 -0.42 8.90 17.31
C GLU A 85 -1.82 8.77 16.69
N GLN A 86 -2.81 9.47 17.24
CA GLN A 86 -4.18 9.46 16.74
C GLN A 86 -4.28 10.23 15.43
N GLU A 87 -3.65 11.40 15.34
CA GLU A 87 -3.62 12.19 14.10
C GLU A 87 -2.79 11.50 13.00
N ARG A 88 -1.68 10.87 13.37
CA ARG A 88 -0.87 10.06 12.45
C ARG A 88 -1.66 8.89 11.90
N ALA A 89 -2.36 8.14 12.75
CA ALA A 89 -3.23 7.04 12.31
C ALA A 89 -4.35 7.54 11.38
N TRP A 90 -4.96 8.68 11.70
CA TRP A 90 -5.97 9.29 10.84
C TRP A 90 -5.39 9.70 9.49
N TYR A 91 -4.25 10.40 9.47
CA TYR A 91 -3.53 10.79 8.26
C TYR A 91 -3.15 9.57 7.40
N ASP A 92 -2.59 8.54 8.03
CA ASP A 92 -2.18 7.32 7.34
C ASP A 92 -3.38 6.54 6.80
N SER A 93 -4.52 6.53 7.48
CA SER A 93 -5.76 5.94 6.96
C SER A 93 -6.34 6.76 5.79
N HIS A 94 -6.32 8.08 5.90
CA HIS A 94 -6.90 8.97 4.90
C HIS A 94 -6.08 8.97 3.61
N ARG A 95 -4.74 9.06 3.71
CA ARG A 95 -3.85 8.97 2.54
C ARG A 95 -3.90 7.61 1.87
N ALA A 96 -4.06 6.52 2.63
CA ALA A 96 -4.26 5.19 2.06
C ALA A 96 -5.58 5.10 1.27
N SER A 97 -6.64 5.77 1.74
CA SER A 97 -7.92 5.84 1.02
C SER A 97 -7.89 6.73 -0.23
N LEU A 98 -7.01 7.73 -0.26
CA LEU A 98 -6.79 8.65 -1.38
C LEU A 98 -5.83 8.09 -2.44
N ALA A 99 -5.03 7.08 -2.09
CA ALA A 99 -4.20 6.40 -3.06
C ALA A 99 -5.11 5.80 -4.15
N PRO A 100 -4.80 6.00 -5.45
CA PRO A 100 -5.58 5.39 -6.50
C PRO A 100 -5.56 3.88 -6.28
N GLU A 101 -6.73 3.31 -5.97
CA GLU A 101 -6.82 1.87 -5.76
C GLU A 101 -6.26 1.17 -6.99
N PRO A 102 -5.44 0.12 -6.81
CA PRO A 102 -4.88 -0.58 -7.94
C PRO A 102 -6.03 -1.14 -8.78
N ASP A 103 -5.96 -0.91 -10.10
CA ASP A 103 -6.98 -1.40 -11.02
C ASP A 103 -7.09 -2.92 -10.88
N ALA A 104 -8.33 -3.40 -10.68
CA ALA A 104 -8.58 -4.82 -10.45
C ALA A 104 -8.08 -5.69 -11.60
N GLU A 105 -8.10 -5.17 -12.83
CA GLU A 105 -7.60 -5.87 -14.01
C GLU A 105 -6.06 -5.94 -14.03
N ALA A 106 -5.39 -4.88 -13.57
CA ALA A 106 -3.93 -4.88 -13.43
C ALA A 106 -3.47 -5.90 -12.38
N VAL A 107 -4.11 -5.90 -11.20
CA VAL A 107 -3.83 -6.88 -10.13
C VAL A 107 -4.10 -8.31 -10.61
N PHE A 108 -5.18 -8.51 -11.38
CA PHE A 108 -5.49 -9.81 -11.97
C PHE A 108 -4.39 -10.29 -12.92
N GLU A 109 -3.94 -9.45 -13.85
CA GLU A 109 -2.88 -9.81 -14.80
C GLU A 109 -1.54 -10.08 -14.11
N ASP A 110 -1.21 -9.34 -13.06
CA ASP A 110 -0.02 -9.56 -12.25
C ASP A 110 -0.05 -10.93 -11.56
N ILE A 111 -1.18 -11.26 -10.91
CA ILE A 111 -1.39 -12.56 -10.29
C ILE A 111 -1.38 -13.66 -11.35
N ARG A 112 -2.05 -13.47 -12.49
CA ARG A 112 -2.10 -14.45 -13.58
C ARG A 112 -0.71 -14.80 -14.08
N LYS A 113 0.18 -13.81 -14.21
CA LYS A 113 1.58 -13.99 -14.64
C LYS A 113 2.49 -14.50 -13.53
N GLY A 114 2.03 -14.56 -12.27
CA GLY A 114 2.88 -14.89 -11.12
C GLY A 114 3.94 -13.83 -10.86
N ALA A 115 3.63 -12.57 -11.16
CA ALA A 115 4.53 -11.46 -10.84
C ALA A 115 4.79 -11.41 -9.33
N PRO A 116 6.01 -11.04 -8.91
CA PRO A 116 6.27 -10.84 -7.49
C PRO A 116 5.34 -9.76 -6.94
N PRO A 117 5.02 -9.81 -5.63
CA PRO A 117 4.30 -8.74 -4.97
C PRO A 117 4.86 -7.37 -5.36
N PRO A 118 4.03 -6.34 -5.60
CA PRO A 118 4.53 -4.97 -5.64
C PRO A 118 5.31 -4.72 -4.35
N GLY A 119 6.47 -4.05 -4.47
CA GLY A 119 7.45 -3.89 -3.38
C GLY A 119 6.87 -3.28 -2.10
N ARG A 120 7.69 -3.19 -1.04
CA ARG A 120 7.34 -2.79 0.34
C ARG A 120 6.00 -2.05 0.42
N ARG A 121 4.97 -2.76 0.89
CA ARG A 121 3.64 -2.22 1.11
C ARG A 121 3.72 -1.08 2.11
N ARG A 122 2.96 -0.01 1.88
CA ARG A 122 2.79 1.02 2.91
C ARG A 122 2.11 0.38 4.12
N MET A 123 2.42 0.90 5.31
CA MET A 123 1.95 0.36 6.59
C MET A 123 0.41 0.20 6.67
N ASN A 124 -0.34 0.96 5.85
CA ASN A 124 -1.81 0.94 5.75
C ASN A 124 -2.34 0.56 4.35
N ASP A 125 -1.58 -0.18 3.53
CA ASP A 125 -2.09 -0.68 2.25
C ASP A 125 -3.20 -1.73 2.50
N PRO A 126 -4.44 -1.54 2.00
CA PRO A 126 -5.56 -2.48 2.19
C PRO A 126 -5.31 -3.88 1.62
N GLY A 127 -4.30 -4.03 0.77
CA GLY A 127 -3.92 -5.28 0.15
C GLY A 127 -4.98 -5.92 -0.74
N LEU A 128 -4.97 -7.24 -0.80
CA LEU A 128 -5.83 -7.97 -1.73
C LEU A 128 -7.28 -7.94 -1.23
N GLN A 129 -8.04 -6.95 -1.68
CA GLN A 129 -9.46 -6.82 -1.40
C GLN A 129 -10.33 -7.89 -2.09
N ALA A 130 -11.55 -8.09 -1.57
CA ALA A 130 -12.54 -9.02 -2.11
C ALA A 130 -12.85 -8.81 -3.59
N LYS A 131 -12.88 -7.57 -4.08
CA LYS A 131 -13.11 -7.26 -5.50
C LYS A 131 -12.04 -7.87 -6.42
N HIS A 132 -10.80 -7.97 -5.96
CA HIS A 132 -9.71 -8.61 -6.70
C HIS A 132 -9.91 -10.13 -6.76
N ILE A 133 -10.43 -10.72 -5.68
CA ILE A 133 -10.70 -12.16 -5.58
C ILE A 133 -11.94 -12.55 -6.41
N MET A 134 -12.98 -11.71 -6.43
CA MET A 134 -14.22 -11.97 -7.17
C MET A 134 -13.97 -12.22 -8.66
N ARG A 135 -12.92 -11.61 -9.24
CA ARG A 135 -12.51 -11.86 -10.63
C ARG A 135 -12.08 -13.32 -10.86
N PHE A 136 -11.48 -13.97 -9.86
CA PHE A 136 -11.06 -15.37 -9.92
C PHE A 136 -12.21 -16.37 -9.70
N MET A 137 -13.42 -15.90 -9.36
CA MET A 137 -14.60 -16.77 -9.24
C MET A 137 -15.29 -17.01 -10.59
N ASP A 138 -14.89 -16.29 -11.63
CA ASP A 138 -15.40 -16.48 -12.98
C ASP A 138 -14.73 -17.70 -13.63
N ALA A 139 -15.54 -18.67 -14.04
CA ALA A 139 -15.05 -19.91 -14.66
C ALA A 139 -14.45 -19.71 -16.06
N SER A 140 -14.59 -18.51 -16.65
CA SER A 140 -14.08 -18.19 -17.98
C SER A 140 -12.59 -17.82 -18.01
N ILE A 141 -11.92 -17.68 -16.85
CA ILE A 141 -10.53 -17.20 -16.79
C ILE A 141 -9.48 -18.26 -17.20
N TRP A 142 -9.81 -19.55 -17.12
CA TRP A 142 -8.92 -20.65 -17.52
C TRP A 142 -9.39 -21.31 -18.82
N LYS A 143 -8.44 -21.73 -19.66
CA LYS A 143 -8.73 -22.40 -20.93
C LYS A 143 -8.81 -23.92 -20.81
N ALA A 144 -8.07 -24.48 -19.85
CA ALA A 144 -7.96 -25.91 -19.63
C ALA A 144 -7.70 -26.20 -18.14
N MET A 145 -8.02 -27.42 -17.71
CA MET A 145 -7.79 -27.89 -16.35
C MET A 145 -6.43 -28.59 -16.24
N ASP A 146 -5.37 -27.85 -16.55
CA ASP A 146 -3.99 -28.32 -16.60
C ASP A 146 -3.02 -27.32 -15.95
N ASP A 147 -1.72 -27.62 -16.03
CA ASP A 147 -0.62 -26.79 -15.54
C ASP A 147 -0.06 -25.84 -16.62
N SER A 148 -0.80 -25.59 -17.71
CA SER A 148 -0.36 -24.61 -18.72
C SER A 148 -0.32 -23.19 -18.15
N ASP A 149 0.33 -22.25 -18.85
CA ASP A 149 0.41 -20.83 -18.42
C ASP A 149 -0.97 -20.16 -18.27
N SER A 150 -1.99 -20.69 -18.95
CA SER A 150 -3.40 -20.28 -18.82
C SER A 150 -4.29 -21.39 -18.26
N GLY A 151 -3.68 -22.38 -17.61
CA GLY A 151 -4.33 -23.51 -16.98
C GLY A 151 -4.84 -23.16 -15.59
N PHE A 152 -5.89 -23.85 -15.18
CA PHE A 152 -6.51 -23.68 -13.86
C PHE A 152 -5.48 -23.74 -12.73
N PHE A 153 -4.64 -24.78 -12.70
CA PHE A 153 -3.71 -25.00 -11.58
C PHE A 153 -2.66 -23.91 -11.48
N THR A 154 -2.15 -23.40 -12.60
CA THR A 154 -1.17 -22.30 -12.62
C THR A 154 -1.78 -21.00 -12.09
N ILE A 155 -2.97 -20.63 -12.58
CA ILE A 155 -3.65 -19.39 -12.18
C ILE A 155 -3.94 -19.39 -10.67
N TYR A 156 -4.53 -20.47 -10.15
CA TYR A 156 -4.84 -20.57 -8.72
C TYR A 156 -3.61 -20.76 -7.85
N ARG A 157 -2.57 -21.45 -8.33
CA ARG A 157 -1.28 -21.52 -7.61
C ARG A 157 -0.70 -20.13 -7.42
N ASN A 158 -0.73 -19.29 -8.45
CA ASN A 158 -0.24 -17.92 -8.34
C ASN A 158 -1.12 -17.08 -7.40
N LEU A 159 -2.45 -17.22 -7.46
CA LEU A 159 -3.39 -16.57 -6.54
C LEU A 159 -3.11 -16.93 -5.08
N PHE A 160 -3.02 -18.22 -4.75
CA PHE A 160 -2.77 -18.67 -3.37
C PHE A 160 -1.35 -18.32 -2.89
N THR A 161 -0.36 -18.31 -3.78
CA THR A 161 0.99 -17.81 -3.45
C THR A 161 0.93 -16.33 -3.09
N ARG A 162 0.14 -15.53 -3.84
CA ARG A 162 -0.08 -14.12 -3.55
C ARG A 162 -0.82 -13.93 -2.23
N LEU A 163 -1.88 -14.69 -1.98
CA LEU A 163 -2.64 -14.66 -0.73
C LEU A 163 -1.77 -15.00 0.48
N ALA A 164 -0.96 -16.06 0.40
CA ALA A 164 -0.06 -16.46 1.48
C ALA A 164 0.95 -15.37 1.83
N TYR A 165 1.47 -14.68 0.80
CA TYR A 165 2.35 -13.53 1.01
C TYR A 165 1.62 -12.38 1.71
N GLU A 166 0.40 -12.04 1.27
CA GLU A 166 -0.40 -10.99 1.90
C GLU A 166 -0.72 -11.34 3.36
N GLU A 167 -1.16 -12.56 3.63
CA GLU A 167 -1.54 -13.01 4.96
C GLU A 167 -0.34 -13.00 5.93
N ASN A 168 0.82 -13.48 5.49
CA ASN A 168 2.06 -13.41 6.28
C ASN A 168 2.58 -11.99 6.51
N ASN A 169 2.19 -11.01 5.67
CA ASN A 169 2.57 -9.62 5.87
C ASN A 169 1.77 -8.96 7.02
N PHE A 170 0.57 -9.46 7.32
CA PHE A 170 -0.26 -8.99 8.43
C PHE A 170 -0.18 -9.86 9.68
N ASN A 171 0.34 -11.08 9.56
CA ASN A 171 0.44 -12.02 10.67
C ASN A 171 1.74 -11.81 11.47
N GLU A 172 1.64 -11.65 12.79
CA GLU A 172 2.79 -11.56 13.70
C GLU A 172 3.64 -12.85 13.70
N HIS A 173 3.02 -13.98 13.34
CA HIS A 173 3.66 -15.29 13.24
C HIS A 173 3.50 -15.85 11.83
N PRO A 174 4.51 -15.66 10.95
CA PRO A 174 4.45 -16.17 9.58
C PRO A 174 4.20 -17.67 9.54
N VAL A 175 3.19 -18.08 8.77
CA VAL A 175 2.82 -19.47 8.52
C VAL A 175 3.38 -19.90 7.17
N ASP A 176 3.99 -21.08 7.13
CA ASP A 176 4.42 -21.68 5.86
C ASP A 176 3.22 -22.32 5.15
N TYR A 177 2.55 -21.54 4.31
CA TYR A 177 1.41 -22.01 3.53
C TYR A 177 1.88 -22.93 2.40
N PRO A 178 1.41 -24.18 2.33
CA PRO A 178 1.70 -25.07 1.21
C PRO A 178 1.13 -24.51 -0.10
N SER A 179 1.79 -24.85 -1.21
CA SER A 179 1.32 -24.52 -2.55
C SER A 179 -0.04 -25.17 -2.85
N PHE A 180 -0.82 -24.52 -3.72
CA PHE A 180 -2.10 -25.05 -4.23
C PHE A 180 -1.96 -26.42 -4.93
N GLY A 181 -0.79 -26.67 -5.52
CA GLY A 181 -0.47 -27.92 -6.19
C GLY A 181 -0.42 -27.85 -7.70
N THR A 182 -0.49 -29.03 -8.32
CA THR A 182 -0.45 -29.24 -9.78
C THR A 182 -1.58 -30.18 -10.20
N SER A 183 -1.82 -30.31 -11.51
CA SER A 183 -2.79 -31.25 -12.06
C SER A 183 -2.49 -32.73 -11.73
N SER A 184 -1.24 -33.04 -11.37
CA SER A 184 -0.79 -34.38 -10.98
C SER A 184 -0.98 -34.71 -9.50
N TRP A 185 -1.35 -33.74 -8.65
CA TRP A 185 -1.54 -33.97 -7.22
C TRP A 185 -2.79 -34.80 -6.95
N THR A 186 -2.66 -35.79 -6.06
CA THR A 186 -3.78 -36.60 -5.60
C THR A 186 -4.30 -36.11 -4.26
N TRP A 187 -5.55 -36.46 -3.92
CA TRP A 187 -6.14 -36.06 -2.64
C TRP A 187 -5.34 -36.58 -1.42
N THR A 188 -4.97 -37.86 -1.43
CA THR A 188 -4.33 -38.56 -0.31
C THR A 188 -2.81 -38.72 -0.42
N GLY A 189 -2.19 -38.23 -1.49
CA GLY A 189 -0.74 -38.39 -1.72
C GLY A 189 -0.32 -39.82 -2.09
N SER A 190 -1.25 -40.65 -2.59
CA SER A 190 -1.04 -42.08 -2.87
C SER A 190 -0.51 -42.36 -4.29
N GLY A 191 0.11 -41.37 -4.94
CA GLY A 191 0.80 -41.53 -6.22
C GLY A 191 2.20 -42.14 -6.05
N PRO A 192 2.85 -42.61 -7.14
CA PRO A 192 4.23 -43.09 -7.07
C PRO A 192 5.13 -41.95 -6.57
N GLN A 193 5.69 -42.12 -5.37
CA GLN A 193 6.53 -41.11 -4.74
C GLN A 193 7.94 -41.20 -5.37
N PRO A 194 8.45 -40.15 -6.04
CA PRO A 194 9.74 -40.22 -6.71
C PRO A 194 10.92 -40.29 -5.71
N ASP A 195 10.73 -39.81 -4.48
CA ASP A 195 11.76 -39.87 -3.43
C ASP A 195 11.18 -39.93 -2.01
N SER A 196 11.74 -40.80 -1.17
CA SER A 196 11.36 -41.02 0.24
C SER A 196 11.70 -39.87 1.20
N ARG A 197 12.26 -38.76 0.69
CA ARG A 197 12.67 -37.58 1.46
C ARG A 197 11.72 -36.37 1.33
N SER A 198 10.82 -36.37 0.34
CA SER A 198 9.88 -35.27 0.13
C SER A 198 8.54 -35.60 0.78
N PRO A 199 7.90 -34.67 1.54
CA PRO A 199 6.59 -34.91 2.11
C PRO A 199 5.60 -35.31 1.00
N PRO A 200 4.62 -36.20 1.25
CA PRO A 200 3.65 -36.56 0.21
C PRO A 200 2.94 -35.31 -0.29
N GLU A 201 3.11 -35.03 -1.57
CA GLU A 201 2.46 -33.95 -2.31
C GLU A 201 0.97 -34.30 -2.45
N ALA A 202 0.17 -33.77 -1.52
CA ALA A 202 -1.23 -34.12 -1.39
C ALA A 202 -2.07 -32.85 -1.26
N ALA A 203 -3.11 -32.75 -2.08
CA ALA A 203 -4.06 -31.64 -2.01
C ALA A 203 -4.66 -31.50 -0.61
N ARG A 204 -4.86 -32.61 0.12
CA ARG A 204 -5.35 -32.60 1.50
C ARG A 204 -4.52 -31.73 2.45
N LYS A 205 -3.19 -31.65 2.27
CA LYS A 205 -2.34 -30.80 3.14
C LYS A 205 -2.65 -29.33 2.93
N PHE A 206 -2.83 -28.92 1.68
CA PHE A 206 -3.24 -27.57 1.32
C PHE A 206 -4.58 -27.21 1.98
N TYR A 207 -5.60 -28.04 1.83
CA TYR A 207 -6.90 -27.74 2.45
C TYR A 207 -6.84 -27.71 3.97
N ASN A 208 -6.07 -28.61 4.60
CA ASN A 208 -5.92 -28.62 6.05
C ASN A 208 -5.24 -27.36 6.58
N SER A 209 -4.26 -26.79 5.88
CA SER A 209 -3.57 -25.58 6.36
C SER A 209 -4.40 -24.32 6.13
N TRP A 210 -5.11 -24.23 5.01
CA TRP A 210 -5.88 -23.05 4.63
C TRP A 210 -7.29 -22.97 5.25
N LEU A 211 -7.76 -24.05 5.89
CA LEU A 211 -9.06 -24.11 6.56
C LEU A 211 -8.95 -24.32 8.09
N SER A 212 -7.73 -24.38 8.63
CA SER A 212 -7.48 -24.50 10.08
C SER A 212 -7.49 -23.13 10.76
#